data_AF-A0A4Y9S9F9-F1
#
_entry.id   AF-A0A4Y9S9F9-F1
#
_cell.length_a   1.000
_cell.length_b   1.000
_cell.length_c   1.000
_cell.angle_alpha   90.00
_cell.angle_beta   90.00
_cell.angle_gamma   90.00
#
_symmetry.space_group_name_H-M   'P 1'
#
loop_
_entity.id
_entity.type
_entity.pdbx_description
1 polymer ?
#
loop_
_entity_poly.entity_id
_entity_poly.type
_entity_poly.pdbx_seq_one_letter_code
_entity_poly.pdbx_strand_id
1 'polypeptide(L)'
;MKKTIALAAALLAGCGNNPPVPDWRMNAQGSIERANAAYMGGNQRVENAEYQRARDALASTGKVDLIIRAELIRCATRVAALAFEDCAGYDKLAEDAGPADRAYAAYLAGRATAADAALLPPQHQAVA
;
A
#
# COMPACT_ATOMS: atom_id res chain seq x y z
N MET A 1 -5.47 -2.73 50.48
CA MET A 1 -4.44 -3.62 49.88
C MET A 1 -5.02 -4.76 49.04
N LYS A 2 -5.95 -5.59 49.56
CA LYS A 2 -6.56 -6.68 48.76
C LYS A 2 -7.47 -6.19 47.61
N LYS A 3 -8.23 -5.11 47.82
CA LYS A 3 -9.12 -4.52 46.80
C LYS A 3 -8.37 -3.82 45.65
N THR A 4 -7.19 -3.26 45.92
CA THR A 4 -6.35 -2.59 44.91
C THR A 4 -5.67 -3.58 43.96
N ILE A 5 -5.34 -4.80 44.44
CA ILE A 5 -4.78 -5.86 43.60
C ILE A 5 -5.84 -6.41 42.63
N ALA A 6 -7.08 -6.58 43.09
CA ALA A 6 -8.17 -7.04 42.23
C ALA A 6 -8.52 -6.04 41.11
N LEU A 7 -8.48 -4.75 41.40
CA LEU A 7 -8.74 -3.70 40.41
C LEU A 7 -7.63 -3.58 39.36
N ALA A 8 -6.37 -3.75 39.77
CA ALA A 8 -5.23 -3.81 38.86
C ALA A 8 -5.33 -5.02 37.92
N ALA A 9 -5.68 -6.20 38.43
CA ALA A 9 -5.83 -7.41 37.60
C ALA A 9 -6.94 -7.29 36.54
N ALA A 10 -8.04 -6.58 36.86
CA ALA A 10 -9.13 -6.34 35.91
C ALA A 10 -8.73 -5.41 34.74
N LEU A 11 -7.81 -4.46 34.98
CA LEU A 11 -7.33 -3.53 33.95
C LEU A 11 -6.36 -4.19 32.94
N LEU A 12 -5.68 -5.28 33.31
CA LEU A 12 -4.80 -6.02 32.39
C LEU A 12 -5.57 -6.95 31.43
N ALA A 13 -6.83 -7.28 31.70
CA ALA A 13 -7.61 -8.18 30.85
C ALA A 13 -8.19 -7.50 29.58
N GLY A 14 -8.04 -6.19 29.43
CA GLY A 14 -8.67 -5.42 28.35
C GLY A 14 -7.90 -5.35 27.01
N CYS A 15 -6.62 -5.76 26.96
CA CYS A 15 -5.78 -5.56 25.77
C CYS A 15 -5.85 -6.71 24.74
N GLY A 16 -6.68 -7.74 24.94
CA GLY A 16 -6.69 -8.95 24.13
C GLY A 16 -7.81 -9.08 23.09
N ASN A 17 -8.76 -8.13 23.01
CA ASN A 17 -9.99 -8.30 22.21
C ASN A 17 -9.92 -7.68 20.80
N ASN A 18 -8.77 -7.77 20.11
CA ASN A 18 -8.70 -7.35 18.72
C ASN A 18 -9.12 -8.49 17.79
N PRO A 19 -10.00 -8.24 16.80
CA PRO A 19 -10.27 -9.21 15.76
C PRO A 19 -8.96 -9.60 15.07
N PRO A 20 -8.78 -10.88 14.70
CA PRO A 20 -7.59 -11.31 13.96
C PRO A 20 -7.49 -10.50 12.66
N VAL A 21 -6.26 -10.16 12.27
CA VAL A 21 -6.00 -9.48 11.01
C VAL A 21 -6.49 -10.39 9.88
N PRO A 22 -7.29 -9.89 8.92
CA PRO A 22 -7.74 -10.70 7.81
C PRO A 22 -6.57 -11.21 6.97
N ASP A 23 -6.61 -12.48 6.58
CA ASP A 23 -5.53 -13.15 5.83
C ASP A 23 -5.17 -12.43 4.52
N TRP A 24 -6.15 -11.84 3.84
CA TRP A 24 -5.92 -11.07 2.61
C TRP A 24 -4.89 -9.97 2.80
N ARG A 25 -4.85 -9.33 3.98
CA ARG A 25 -3.94 -8.19 4.24
C ARG A 25 -2.50 -8.67 4.32
N MET A 26 -2.26 -9.77 5.04
CA MET A 26 -0.93 -10.35 5.17
C MET A 26 -0.45 -10.94 3.84
N ASN A 27 -1.34 -11.63 3.11
CA ASN A 27 -1.04 -12.20 1.81
C ASN A 27 -0.72 -11.12 0.77
N ALA A 28 -1.51 -10.04 0.72
CA ALA A 28 -1.27 -8.92 -0.19
C ALA A 28 0.06 -8.22 0.13
N GLN A 29 0.28 -7.83 1.40
CA GLN A 29 1.51 -7.13 1.80
C GLN A 29 2.76 -7.94 1.50
N GLY A 30 2.81 -9.20 1.95
CA GLY A 30 3.98 -10.05 1.73
C GLY A 30 4.24 -10.32 0.25
N SER A 31 3.20 -10.43 -0.57
CA SER A 31 3.36 -10.62 -2.01
C SER A 31 3.82 -9.34 -2.72
N ILE A 32 3.36 -8.15 -2.31
CA ILE A 32 3.86 -6.86 -2.81
C ILE A 32 5.36 -6.71 -2.48
N GLU A 33 5.78 -7.00 -1.26
CA GLU A 33 7.19 -6.91 -0.84
C GLU A 33 8.09 -7.85 -1.66
N ARG A 34 7.65 -9.10 -1.86
CA ARG A 34 8.39 -10.06 -2.70
C ARG A 34 8.41 -9.64 -4.17
N ALA A 35 7.32 -9.05 -4.69
CA ALA A 35 7.29 -8.52 -6.04
C ALA A 35 8.29 -7.37 -6.22
N ASN A 36 8.36 -6.44 -5.28
CA ASN A 36 9.29 -5.31 -5.30
C ASN A 36 10.74 -5.79 -5.22
N ALA A 37 11.05 -6.71 -4.30
CA ALA A 37 12.37 -7.32 -4.20
C ALA A 37 12.77 -8.07 -5.48
N ALA A 38 11.84 -8.81 -6.08
CA ALA A 38 12.06 -9.52 -7.33
C ALA A 38 12.34 -8.56 -8.49
N TYR A 39 11.61 -7.44 -8.59
CA TYR A 39 11.87 -6.41 -9.59
C TYR A 39 13.27 -5.82 -9.44
N MET A 40 13.63 -5.39 -8.23
CA MET A 40 14.96 -4.82 -7.93
C MET A 40 16.09 -5.82 -8.17
N GLY A 41 15.82 -7.12 -8.01
CA GLY A 41 16.75 -8.21 -8.34
C GLY A 41 16.71 -8.68 -9.80
N GLY A 42 15.94 -8.03 -10.69
CA GLY A 42 15.84 -8.38 -12.11
C GLY A 42 15.03 -9.66 -12.43
N ASN A 43 14.33 -10.23 -11.44
CA ASN A 43 13.57 -11.46 -11.56
C ASN A 43 12.11 -11.21 -12.00
N GLN A 44 11.91 -10.72 -13.23
CA GLN A 44 10.57 -10.31 -13.73
C GLN A 44 9.50 -11.40 -13.64
N ARG A 45 9.86 -12.68 -13.84
CA ARG A 45 8.89 -13.78 -13.72
C ARG A 45 8.37 -13.94 -12.29
N VAL A 46 9.24 -13.74 -11.30
CA VAL A 46 8.87 -13.79 -9.87
C VAL A 46 8.06 -12.55 -9.51
N GLU A 47 8.47 -11.37 -9.98
CA GLU A 47 7.72 -10.13 -9.77
C GLU A 47 6.27 -10.26 -10.25
N ASN A 48 6.06 -10.66 -11.50
CA ASN A 48 4.70 -10.79 -12.05
C ASN A 48 3.86 -11.82 -11.27
N ALA A 49 4.45 -12.95 -10.87
CA ALA A 49 3.73 -13.98 -10.13
C ALA A 49 3.35 -13.53 -8.71
N GLU A 50 4.25 -12.86 -7.99
CA GLU A 50 3.97 -12.30 -6.67
C GLU A 50 2.99 -11.14 -6.75
N TYR A 51 3.14 -10.28 -7.75
CA TYR A 51 2.22 -9.17 -7.96
C TYR A 51 0.81 -9.67 -8.25
N GLN A 52 0.66 -10.74 -9.04
CA GLN A 52 -0.67 -11.33 -9.25
C GLN A 52 -1.27 -11.92 -7.97
N ARG A 53 -0.47 -12.59 -7.14
CA ARG A 53 -0.94 -13.07 -5.82
C ARG A 53 -1.44 -11.92 -4.95
N ALA A 54 -0.74 -10.79 -4.96
CA ALA A 54 -1.18 -9.59 -4.24
C ALA A 54 -2.53 -9.10 -4.80
N ARG A 55 -2.64 -8.95 -6.12
CA ARG A 55 -3.88 -8.50 -6.79
C ARG A 55 -5.06 -9.42 -6.48
N ASP A 56 -4.89 -10.74 -6.52
CA ASP A 56 -5.95 -11.70 -6.23
C ASP A 56 -6.43 -11.59 -4.77
N ALA A 57 -5.49 -11.43 -3.82
CA ALA A 57 -5.82 -11.22 -2.41
C ALA A 57 -6.60 -9.91 -2.20
N LEU A 58 -6.19 -8.83 -2.86
CA LEU A 58 -6.89 -7.54 -2.77
C LEU A 58 -8.26 -7.58 -3.46
N ALA A 59 -8.37 -8.24 -4.61
CA ALA A 59 -9.61 -8.36 -5.37
C ALA A 59 -10.70 -9.12 -4.58
N SER A 60 -10.30 -10.07 -3.73
CA SER A 60 -11.22 -10.80 -2.84
C SER A 60 -11.99 -9.90 -1.85
N THR A 61 -11.52 -8.66 -1.64
CA THR A 61 -12.16 -7.69 -0.76
C THR A 61 -13.23 -6.84 -1.44
N GLY A 62 -13.28 -6.83 -2.78
CA GLY A 62 -14.15 -5.94 -3.57
C GLY A 62 -13.80 -4.44 -3.50
N LYS A 63 -12.64 -4.08 -2.94
CA LYS A 63 -12.21 -2.70 -2.74
C LYS A 63 -11.26 -2.24 -3.84
N VAL A 64 -11.76 -1.46 -4.79
CA VAL A 64 -10.99 -0.96 -5.94
C VAL A 64 -9.84 -0.04 -5.51
N ASP A 65 -10.00 0.73 -4.44
CA ASP A 65 -8.97 1.61 -3.89
C ASP A 65 -7.70 0.86 -3.49
N LEU A 66 -7.84 -0.38 -3.00
CA LEU A 66 -6.69 -1.21 -2.67
C LEU A 66 -5.93 -1.67 -3.91
N ILE A 67 -6.64 -1.99 -5.00
CA ILE A 67 -6.02 -2.36 -6.28
C ILE A 67 -5.30 -1.16 -6.89
N ILE A 68 -5.91 0.02 -6.86
CA ILE A 68 -5.30 1.28 -7.30
C ILE A 68 -3.98 1.52 -6.57
N ARG A 69 -3.96 1.40 -5.25
CA ARG A 69 -2.75 1.58 -4.45
C ARG A 69 -1.69 0.53 -4.73
N ALA A 70 -2.09 -0.71 -4.99
CA ALA A 70 -1.13 -1.75 -5.39
C ALA A 70 -0.47 -1.44 -6.74
N GLU A 71 -1.20 -0.90 -7.72
CA GLU A 71 -0.62 -0.45 -8.99
C GLU A 71 0.29 0.77 -8.81
N LEU A 72 -0.09 1.71 -7.96
CA LEU A 72 0.75 2.86 -7.63
C LEU A 72 2.05 2.43 -6.93
N ILE A 73 2.03 1.46 -6.02
CA ILE A 73 3.24 0.91 -5.40
C ILE A 73 4.14 0.23 -6.45
N ARG A 74 3.53 -0.50 -7.39
CA ARG A 74 4.24 -1.15 -8.50
C ARG A 74 4.90 -0.12 -9.41
N CYS A 75 4.22 1.00 -9.67
CA CYS A 75 4.79 2.14 -10.41
C CYS A 75 5.91 2.84 -9.62
N ALA A 76 5.70 3.10 -8.33
CA ALA A 76 6.71 3.71 -7.45
C ALA A 76 8.01 2.90 -7.40
N THR A 77 7.92 1.56 -7.48
CA THR A 77 9.10 0.68 -7.51
C THR A 77 9.92 0.87 -8.80
N ARG A 78 9.26 1.12 -9.94
CA ARG A 78 9.94 1.45 -11.22
C ARG A 78 10.60 2.82 -11.15
N VAL A 79 9.88 3.83 -10.66
CA VAL A 79 10.40 5.19 -10.44
C VAL A 79 11.61 5.16 -9.50
N ALA A 80 11.57 4.38 -8.42
CA ALA A 80 12.69 4.22 -7.50
C ALA A 80 13.92 3.57 -8.15
N ALA A 81 13.71 2.72 -9.16
CA ALA A 81 14.76 2.14 -9.98
C ALA A 81 15.17 3.02 -11.17
N LEU A 82 14.69 4.27 -11.22
CA LEU A 82 14.91 5.22 -12.32
C LEU A 82 14.38 4.74 -13.69
N ALA A 83 13.43 3.80 -13.67
CA ALA A 83 12.68 3.38 -14.84
C ALA A 83 11.40 4.23 -14.95
N PHE A 84 11.49 5.33 -15.68
CA PHE A 84 10.37 6.25 -15.91
C PHE A 84 9.53 5.76 -17.09
N GLU A 85 8.46 5.05 -16.77
CA GLU A 85 7.46 4.56 -17.72
C GLU A 85 6.06 4.95 -17.26
N ASP A 86 5.10 4.90 -18.18
CA ASP A 86 3.70 5.15 -17.82
C ASP A 86 3.23 4.12 -16.79
N CYS A 87 2.46 4.58 -15.80
CA CYS A 87 1.85 3.71 -14.79
C CYS A 87 0.63 2.98 -15.39
N ALA A 88 0.80 2.23 -16.48
CA ALA A 88 -0.29 1.69 -17.30
C ALA A 88 -1.31 0.82 -16.53
N GLY A 89 -0.90 0.20 -15.43
CA GLY A 89 -1.80 -0.52 -14.53
C GLY A 89 -2.72 0.41 -13.71
N TYR A 90 -2.19 1.53 -13.24
CA TYR A 90 -2.96 2.59 -12.59
C TYR A 90 -3.84 3.35 -13.59
N ASP A 91 -3.34 3.64 -14.79
CA ASP A 91 -4.07 4.45 -15.78
C ASP A 91 -5.43 3.85 -16.14
N LYS A 92 -5.52 2.51 -16.17
CA LYS A 92 -6.78 1.77 -16.38
C LYS A 92 -7.82 1.96 -15.27
N LEU A 93 -7.39 2.42 -14.10
CA LEU A 93 -8.19 2.59 -12.88
C LEU A 93 -8.27 4.06 -12.45
N ALA A 94 -7.71 4.99 -13.23
CA ALA A 94 -7.56 6.38 -12.85
C ALA A 94 -8.92 7.10 -12.64
N GLU A 95 -9.96 6.67 -13.36
CA GLU A 95 -11.33 7.20 -13.20
C GLU A 95 -11.90 6.93 -11.81
N ASP A 96 -11.58 5.78 -11.22
CA ASP A 96 -12.03 5.37 -9.87
C ASP A 96 -11.12 5.90 -8.75
N ALA A 97 -10.00 6.54 -9.09
CA ALA A 97 -9.00 6.97 -8.12
C ALA A 97 -9.51 8.11 -7.21
N GLY A 98 -9.13 8.09 -5.94
CA GLY A 98 -9.37 9.21 -5.04
C GLY A 98 -8.43 10.40 -5.32
N PRO A 99 -8.68 11.59 -4.74
CA PRO A 99 -7.80 12.74 -4.89
C PRO A 99 -6.34 12.47 -4.47
N ALA A 100 -6.13 11.75 -3.35
CA ALA A 100 -4.79 11.40 -2.88
C ALA A 100 -4.06 10.44 -3.82
N ASP A 101 -4.78 9.46 -4.39
CA ASP A 101 -4.20 8.50 -5.34
C ASP A 101 -3.83 9.19 -6.66
N ARG A 102 -4.67 10.14 -7.14
CA ARG A 102 -4.35 10.98 -8.31
C ARG A 102 -3.14 11.89 -8.06
N ALA A 103 -3.08 12.54 -6.90
CA ALA A 103 -1.94 13.37 -6.52
C ALA A 103 -0.65 12.54 -6.48
N TYR A 104 -0.70 11.34 -5.90
CA TYR A 104 0.44 10.44 -5.85
C TYR A 104 0.86 9.94 -7.25
N ALA A 105 -0.09 9.62 -8.12
CA ALA A 105 0.20 9.27 -9.52
C ALA A 105 0.87 10.42 -10.27
N ALA A 106 0.38 11.65 -10.10
CA ALA A 106 0.99 12.85 -10.68
C ALA A 106 2.41 13.07 -10.14
N TYR A 107 2.63 12.86 -8.84
CA TYR A 107 3.95 12.91 -8.21
C TYR A 107 4.92 11.88 -8.80
N LEU A 108 4.49 10.61 -8.93
CA LEU A 108 5.29 9.56 -9.56
C LEU A 108 5.64 9.86 -11.02
N ALA A 109 4.74 10.55 -11.73
CA ALA A 109 4.95 10.98 -13.11
C ALA A 109 5.74 12.29 -13.25
N GLY A 110 6.21 12.90 -12.15
CA GLY A 110 6.92 14.18 -12.17
C GLY A 110 6.04 15.38 -12.57
N ARG A 111 4.72 15.27 -12.40
CA ARG A 111 3.71 16.27 -12.80
C ARG A 111 2.91 16.83 -11.61
N ALA A 112 3.32 16.55 -10.37
CA ALA A 112 2.67 17.10 -9.19
C ALA A 112 2.76 18.63 -9.15
N THR A 113 1.71 19.24 -8.64
CA THR A 113 1.63 20.68 -8.38
C THR A 113 1.81 20.98 -6.90
N ALA A 114 2.03 22.25 -6.55
CA ALA A 114 2.06 22.67 -5.14
C ALA A 114 0.75 22.37 -4.39
N ALA A 115 -0.39 22.29 -5.09
CA ALA A 115 -1.66 21.91 -4.50
C ALA A 115 -1.71 20.40 -4.16
N ASP A 116 -1.01 19.56 -4.93
CA ASP A 116 -0.93 18.13 -4.69
C ASP A 116 -0.10 17.78 -3.46
N ALA A 117 0.90 18.61 -3.12
CA ALA A 117 1.83 18.36 -2.02
C ALA A 117 1.11 18.05 -0.69
N ALA A 118 0.00 18.73 -0.39
CA ALA A 118 -0.79 18.50 0.83
C ALA A 118 -1.53 17.14 0.86
N LEU A 119 -1.76 16.53 -0.32
CA LEU A 119 -2.43 15.24 -0.47
C LEU A 119 -1.46 14.04 -0.47
N LEU A 120 -0.16 14.31 -0.62
CA LEU A 120 0.87 13.28 -0.63
C LEU A 120 1.11 12.69 0.76
N PRO A 121 1.63 11.45 0.85
CA PRO A 121 2.13 10.90 2.10
C PRO A 121 3.15 11.84 2.76
N PRO A 122 3.19 11.94 4.11
CA PRO A 122 4.01 12.92 4.83
C PRO A 122 5.47 12.97 4.39
N GLN A 123 6.06 11.82 4.09
CA GLN A 123 7.45 11.70 3.65
C GLN A 123 7.75 12.34 2.28
N HIS A 124 6.73 12.64 1.47
CA HIS A 124 6.89 13.23 0.14
C HIS A 124 6.51 14.72 0.10
N GLN A 125 5.78 15.25 1.10
CA GLN A 125 5.22 16.60 1.04
C GLN A 125 6.29 17.70 0.93
N ALA A 126 7.45 17.51 1.56
CA ALA A 126 8.53 18.51 1.57
C ALA A 126 9.41 18.49 0.31
N VAL A 127 9.27 17.47 -0.54
CA VAL A 127 10.14 17.23 -1.71
C VAL A 127 9.35 17.15 -3.02
N ALA A 128 8.05 17.44 -2.98
CA ALA A 128 7.15 17.46 -4.12
C ALA A 128 7.07 18.84 -4.77
#